data_AF-A0A1E7LJT9-F1
#
_entry.id   AF-A0A1E7LJT9-F1
#
_cell.length_a   1.000
_cell.length_b   1.000
_cell.length_c   1.000
_cell.angle_alpha   90.00
_cell.angle_beta   90.00
_cell.angle_gamma   90.00
#
_symmetry.space_group_name_H-M   'P 1'
#
loop_
_entity.id
_entity.type
_entity.pdbx_description
1 polymer ?
#
loop_
_entity_poly.entity_id
_entity_poly.type
_entity_poly.pdbx_seq_one_letter_code
_entity_poly.pdbx_strand_id
1 'polypeptide(L)'
;MTVPVQSLLFADPREAADLAAFLGRLLHYDRAAAVRLQAGGGDALAVFGRPPSFEVLAIRAARLARPETLDVTVSAGELLESLDVSEEGPGGRGGALPAPVTGPPWTGVLPPRGPWREQAGLPGPDALRAALDEAVAEFRTRDEALPEEL
;
A
#
# COMPACT_ATOMS: atom_id res chain seq x y z
N MET A 1 14.87 1.79 31.04
CA MET A 1 14.64 2.89 30.08
C MET A 1 13.43 2.52 29.25
N THR A 2 12.30 3.19 29.46
CA THR A 2 11.09 2.96 28.65
C THR A 2 11.28 3.68 27.32
N VAL A 3 11.43 2.91 26.24
CA VAL A 3 11.46 3.47 24.89
C VAL A 3 10.07 4.06 24.63
N PRO A 4 9.94 5.32 24.18
CA PRO A 4 8.64 5.88 23.86
C PRO A 4 8.00 5.04 22.74
N VAL A 5 6.83 4.46 23.03
CA VAL A 5 6.04 3.72 22.06
C VAL A 5 5.32 4.76 21.20
N GLN A 6 5.85 5.04 20.01
CA GLN A 6 5.13 5.84 19.03
C GLN A 6 3.86 5.09 18.63
N SER A 7 2.72 5.76 18.50
CA SER A 7 1.45 5.14 18.11
C SER A 7 0.92 5.81 16.85
N LEU A 8 0.33 5.03 15.95
CA LEU A 8 -0.43 5.54 14.82
C LEU A 8 -1.86 5.81 15.25
N LEU A 9 -2.41 6.92 14.78
CA LEU A 9 -3.82 7.23 14.89
C LEU A 9 -4.35 7.54 13.49
N PHE A 10 -5.29 6.73 13.02
CA PHE A 10 -5.95 6.80 11.73
C PHE A 10 -7.18 7.70 11.77
N ALA A 11 -7.49 8.32 10.63
CA ALA A 11 -8.62 9.23 10.51
C ALA A 11 -9.98 8.52 10.69
N ASP A 12 -10.07 7.27 10.23
CA ASP A 12 -11.27 6.42 10.26
C ASP A 12 -10.87 4.96 10.58
N PRO A 13 -11.67 4.18 11.32
CA PRO A 13 -11.42 2.75 11.57
C PRO A 13 -11.15 1.92 10.30
N ARG A 14 -11.77 2.27 9.16
CA ARG A 14 -11.58 1.59 7.88
C ARG A 14 -10.13 1.65 7.38
N GLU A 15 -9.40 2.71 7.71
CA GLU A 15 -7.99 2.84 7.35
C GLU A 15 -7.13 1.78 8.07
N ALA A 16 -7.44 1.53 9.36
CA ALA A 16 -6.78 0.50 10.15
C ALA A 16 -7.11 -0.90 9.65
N ALA A 17 -8.40 -1.17 9.38
CA ALA A 17 -8.86 -2.46 8.85
C ALA A 17 -8.27 -2.78 7.47
N ASP A 18 -8.21 -1.79 6.57
CA ASP A 18 -7.59 -1.95 5.25
C ASP A 18 -6.08 -2.24 5.35
N LEU A 19 -5.40 -1.59 6.29
CA LEU A 19 -3.99 -1.84 6.58
C LEU A 19 -3.79 -3.25 7.16
N ALA A 20 -4.61 -3.65 8.14
CA ALA A 20 -4.58 -4.99 8.73
C ALA A 20 -4.76 -6.08 7.65
N ALA A 21 -5.74 -5.91 6.76
CA ALA A 21 -5.96 -6.81 5.63
C ALA A 21 -4.76 -6.86 4.66
N PHE A 22 -4.09 -5.73 4.42
CA PHE A 22 -2.87 -5.69 3.62
C PHE A 22 -1.71 -6.46 4.28
N LEU A 23 -1.48 -6.26 5.59
CA LEU A 23 -0.46 -6.96 6.35
C LEU A 23 -0.73 -8.47 6.40
N GLY A 24 -1.98 -8.87 6.64
CA GLY A 24 -2.39 -10.28 6.61
C GLY A 24 -2.10 -10.96 5.28
N ARG A 25 -2.28 -10.25 4.15
CA ARG A 25 -1.90 -10.76 2.82
C ARG A 25 -0.40 -10.90 2.65
N LEU A 26 0.42 -9.97 3.16
CA LEU A 26 1.88 -10.11 3.13
C LEU A 26 2.33 -11.32 3.96
N LEU A 27 1.79 -11.44 5.19
CA LEU A 27 2.10 -12.52 6.12
C LEU A 27 1.65 -13.89 5.64
N HIS A 28 0.62 -13.95 4.79
CA HIS A 28 0.20 -15.17 4.11
C HIS A 28 1.33 -15.74 3.23
N TYR A 29 2.10 -14.88 2.56
CA TYR A 29 3.21 -15.29 1.69
C TYR A 29 4.55 -15.39 2.42
N ASP A 30 4.83 -14.51 3.37
CA ASP A 30 6.05 -14.49 4.16
C ASP A 30 5.75 -14.13 5.63
N ARG A 31 5.88 -15.12 6.52
CA ARG A 31 5.64 -14.94 7.96
C ARG A 31 6.64 -14.00 8.63
N ALA A 32 7.81 -13.79 8.03
CA ALA A 32 8.84 -12.87 8.51
C ALA A 32 8.79 -11.52 7.78
N ALA A 33 7.70 -11.21 7.07
CA ALA A 33 7.57 -9.98 6.31
C ALA A 33 7.81 -8.74 7.19
N ALA A 34 8.59 -7.81 6.64
CA ALA A 34 8.74 -6.46 7.18
C ALA A 34 8.03 -5.46 6.27
N VAL A 35 7.62 -4.33 6.84
CA VAL A 35 7.04 -3.21 6.09
C VAL A 35 7.78 -1.92 6.42
N ARG A 36 7.94 -1.05 5.42
CA ARG A 36 8.50 0.29 5.61
C ARG A 36 7.37 1.31 5.61
N LEU A 37 7.23 2.03 6.71
CA LEU A 37 6.23 3.06 6.92
C LEU A 37 6.87 4.43 6.70
N GLN A 38 6.15 5.29 5.98
CA GLN A 38 6.63 6.61 5.58
C GLN A 38 5.52 7.65 5.67
N ALA A 39 5.73 8.67 6.50
CA ALA A 39 4.91 9.88 6.58
C ALA A 39 5.80 11.12 6.52
N GLY A 40 5.44 12.09 5.67
CA GLY A 40 6.27 13.24 5.31
C GLY A 40 5.92 14.56 6.02
N GLY A 41 5.24 14.51 7.16
CA GLY A 41 4.74 15.71 7.87
C GLY A 41 3.33 16.14 7.47
N GLY A 42 2.62 15.31 6.68
CA GLY A 42 1.19 15.41 6.41
C GLY A 42 0.41 14.27 7.07
N ASP A 43 -0.87 14.17 6.74
CA ASP A 43 -1.77 13.11 7.24
C ASP A 43 -1.73 11.82 6.39
N ALA A 44 -0.96 11.80 5.30
CA ALA A 44 -0.79 10.60 4.48
C ALA A 44 0.32 9.69 5.01
N LEU A 45 -0.02 8.43 5.28
CA LEU A 45 0.90 7.35 5.57
C LEU A 45 1.02 6.44 4.36
N ALA A 46 2.25 6.17 3.92
CA ALA A 46 2.56 5.11 2.97
C ALA A 46 3.16 3.91 3.70
N VAL A 47 2.59 2.72 3.48
CA VAL A 47 3.11 1.44 3.99
C VAL A 47 3.54 0.59 2.81
N PHE A 48 4.84 0.39 2.68
CA PHE A 48 5.44 -0.43 1.64
C PHE A 48 5.68 -1.84 2.14
N GLY A 49 5.41 -2.82 1.29
CA GLY A 49 5.75 -4.23 1.49
C GLY A 49 6.15 -4.89 0.18
N ARG A 50 6.77 -6.05 0.25
CA ARG A 50 7.17 -6.83 -0.93
C ARG A 50 6.64 -8.26 -0.81
N PRO A 51 5.60 -8.63 -1.58
CA PRO A 51 5.22 -10.02 -1.72
C PRO A 51 6.36 -10.82 -2.37
N PRO A 52 6.78 -11.97 -1.82
CA PRO A 52 7.94 -12.72 -2.31
C PRO A 52 7.77 -13.23 -3.75
N SER A 53 6.54 -13.51 -4.19
CA SER A 53 6.27 -14.18 -5.47
C SER A 53 6.22 -13.25 -6.69
N PHE A 54 6.20 -11.93 -6.52
CA PHE A 54 5.76 -11.03 -7.60
C PHE A 54 6.82 -10.03 -8.08
N GLU A 55 8.03 -9.99 -7.52
CA GLU A 55 9.07 -8.99 -7.83
C GLU A 55 8.61 -7.51 -7.79
N VAL A 56 7.43 -7.24 -7.24
CA VAL A 56 6.84 -5.90 -7.12
C VAL A 56 6.97 -5.34 -5.71
N LEU A 57 6.94 -4.02 -5.60
CA LEU A 57 6.63 -3.34 -4.35
C LEU A 57 5.13 -3.06 -4.29
N ALA A 58 4.49 -3.49 -3.22
CA ALA A 58 3.12 -3.14 -2.92
C ALA A 58 3.11 -1.95 -1.95
N ILE A 59 2.21 -1.01 -2.18
CA ILE A 59 1.99 0.15 -1.32
C ILE A 59 0.53 0.15 -0.87
N ARG A 60 0.32 0.32 0.44
CA ARG A 60 -0.97 0.72 1.00
C ARG A 60 -0.84 2.14 1.56
N ALA A 61 -1.68 3.04 1.06
CA ALA A 61 -1.84 4.37 1.64
C ALA A 61 -2.94 4.33 2.71
N ALA A 62 -2.77 5.10 3.78
CA ALA A 62 -3.76 5.29 4.81
C ALA A 62 -3.77 6.75 5.28
N ARG A 63 -4.93 7.26 5.69
CA ARG A 63 -5.05 8.58 6.32
C ARG A 63 -4.89 8.52 7.83
N LEU A 64 -4.02 9.37 8.34
CA LEU A 64 -3.81 9.61 9.76
C LEU A 64 -4.76 10.69 10.27
N ALA A 65 -5.10 10.62 11.55
CA ALA A 65 -5.97 11.61 12.21
C ALA A 65 -5.26 12.96 12.42
N ARG A 66 -3.94 12.97 12.36
CA ARG A 66 -3.09 14.16 12.51
C ARG A 66 -1.82 14.00 11.68
N PRO A 67 -1.15 15.10 11.33
CA PRO A 67 0.12 15.02 10.63
C PRO A 67 1.18 14.28 11.44
N GLU A 68 1.93 13.40 10.79
CA GLU A 68 3.03 12.64 11.39
C GLU A 68 4.26 12.69 10.50
N THR A 69 5.44 12.61 11.11
CA THR A 69 6.73 12.50 10.42
C THR A 69 7.42 11.23 10.90
N LEU A 70 7.51 10.23 10.04
CA LEU A 70 8.17 8.97 10.35
C LEU A 70 8.71 8.30 9.09
N ASP A 71 9.80 7.56 9.26
CA ASP A 71 10.39 6.72 8.23
C ASP A 71 11.06 5.52 8.92
N VAL A 72 10.29 4.45 9.12
CA VAL A 72 10.69 3.31 9.95
C VAL A 72 10.33 2.01 9.27
N THR A 73 11.14 0.98 9.49
CA THR A 73 10.82 -0.38 9.08
C THR A 73 10.51 -1.21 10.31
N VAL A 74 9.40 -1.95 10.28
CA VAL A 74 8.90 -2.76 11.40
C VAL A 74 8.51 -4.15 10.91
N SER A 75 8.36 -5.09 11.85
CA SER A 75 7.73 -6.39 11.58
C SER A 75 6.27 -6.20 11.16
N ALA A 76 5.86 -6.83 10.06
CA ALA A 76 4.46 -6.81 9.61
C ALA A 76 3.55 -7.56 10.59
N GLY A 77 4.05 -8.63 11.23
CA GLY A 77 3.32 -9.43 12.21
C GLY A 77 3.01 -8.62 13.47
N GLU A 78 4.05 -8.03 14.07
CA GLU A 78 3.88 -7.22 15.30
C GLU A 78 2.99 -5.99 15.07
N LEU A 79 3.06 -5.40 13.86
CA LEU A 79 2.18 -4.28 13.50
C LEU A 79 0.74 -4.74 13.33
N LEU A 80 0.48 -5.91 12.74
CA LEU A 80 -0.87 -6.45 12.62
C LEU A 80 -1.47 -6.72 14.01
N GLU A 81 -0.72 -7.38 14.89
CA GLU A 81 -1.14 -7.66 16.26
C GLU A 81 -1.48 -6.36 17.03
N SER A 82 -0.71 -5.28 16.83
CA SER A 82 -0.98 -4.01 17.51
C SER A 82 -2.24 -3.30 17.03
N LEU A 83 -2.63 -3.50 15.77
CA LEU A 83 -3.86 -2.97 15.19
C LEU A 83 -5.08 -3.78 15.65
N ASP A 84 -4.98 -5.11 15.66
CA ASP A 84 -6.07 -6.01 16.11
C ASP A 84 -6.46 -5.74 17.57
N VAL A 85 -5.48 -5.63 18.48
CA VAL A 85 -5.72 -5.29 19.90
C VAL A 85 -6.43 -3.94 20.06
N SER A 86 -6.20 -3.02 19.13
CA SER A 86 -6.79 -1.68 19.19
C SER A 86 -8.23 -1.64 18.66
N GLU A 87 -8.62 -2.56 17.77
CA GLU A 87 -10.01 -2.69 17.29
C GLU A 87 -10.98 -3.08 18.42
N GLU A 88 -10.51 -3.81 19.44
CA GLU A 88 -11.30 -4.25 20.59
C GLU A 88 -11.56 -3.14 21.63
N GLY A 89 -10.90 -1.98 21.50
CA GLY A 89 -11.03 -0.83 22.41
C GLY A 89 -12.02 0.25 21.94
N PRO A 90 -12.53 1.11 22.86
CA PRO A 90 -13.39 2.22 22.48
C PRO A 90 -12.61 3.24 21.65
N GLY A 91 -12.80 3.18 20.32
CA GLY A 91 -12.17 4.09 19.37
C GLY A 91 -11.15 3.46 18.42
N GLY A 92 -11.25 2.15 18.12
CA GLY A 92 -10.40 1.35 17.21
C GLY A 92 -9.96 2.00 15.90
N ARG A 93 -9.04 2.95 16.04
CA ARG A 93 -8.53 3.83 15.00
C ARG A 93 -7.02 3.94 15.10
N GLY A 94 -6.33 3.05 15.81
CA GLY A 94 -4.90 3.23 16.06
C GLY A 94 -4.20 1.94 16.37
N GLY A 95 -2.90 2.04 16.64
CA GLY A 95 -2.07 0.91 17.04
C GLY A 95 -0.68 1.40 17.44
N ALA A 96 -0.06 0.71 18.38
CA ALA A 96 1.33 0.98 18.73
C ALA A 96 2.25 0.60 17.56
N LEU A 97 3.24 1.43 17.25
CA LEU A 97 4.29 1.07 16.31
C LEU A 97 5.25 0.08 16.99
N PRO A 98 5.52 -1.06 16.36
CA PRO A 98 6.54 -1.99 16.86
C PRO A 98 7.94 -1.36 16.85
N ALA A 99 8.88 -2.04 17.52
CA ALA A 99 10.27 -1.62 17.49
C ALA A 99 10.82 -1.65 16.05
N PRO A 100 11.65 -0.68 15.65
CA PRO A 100 12.30 -0.71 14.34
C PRO A 100 13.17 -1.95 14.18
N VAL A 101 13.09 -2.58 13.01
CA VAL A 101 13.92 -3.74 12.63
C VAL A 101 14.84 -3.38 11.47
N THR A 102 15.94 -4.10 11.36
CA THR A 102 16.76 -4.07 10.13
C THR A 102 15.95 -4.73 9.02
N GLY A 103 15.45 -3.91 8.09
CA GLY A 103 14.63 -4.36 6.98
C GLY A 103 15.38 -5.21 5.95
N PRO A 104 14.66 -6.00 5.14
CA PRO A 104 15.22 -6.65 3.95
C PRO A 104 15.75 -5.62 2.94
N PRO A 105 16.64 -5.99 2.00
CA PRO A 105 17.34 -5.06 1.12
C PRO A 105 16.44 -4.12 0.30
N TRP A 106 15.24 -4.59 -0.09
CA TRP A 106 14.30 -3.79 -0.87
C TRP A 106 13.83 -2.54 -0.12
N THR A 107 13.88 -2.53 1.22
CA THR A 107 13.45 -1.37 2.02
C THR A 107 14.30 -0.15 1.73
N GLY A 108 15.53 -0.29 1.22
CA GLY A 108 16.38 0.82 0.78
C GLY A 108 16.09 1.34 -0.64
N VAL A 109 15.19 0.70 -1.40
CA VAL A 109 14.94 0.96 -2.82
C VAL A 109 13.46 1.32 -3.02
N LEU A 110 13.04 2.44 -2.45
CA LEU A 110 11.65 2.93 -2.57
C LEU A 110 11.50 3.90 -3.74
N PRO A 111 10.29 4.01 -4.32
CA PRO A 111 10.00 5.05 -5.31
C PRO A 111 10.36 6.45 -4.77
N PRO A 112 10.84 7.36 -5.64
CA PRO A 112 11.17 8.71 -5.22
C PRO A 112 9.93 9.41 -4.66
N ARG A 113 10.08 10.21 -3.59
CA ARG A 113 8.96 10.98 -3.01
C ARG A 113 8.58 12.22 -3.83
N GLY A 114 9.39 12.58 -4.81
CA GLY A 114 9.17 13.68 -5.73
C GLY A 114 10.45 14.10 -6.46
N PRO A 115 10.39 15.15 -7.30
CA PRO A 115 9.17 15.88 -7.66
C PRO A 115 8.25 15.03 -8.53
N TRP A 116 6.99 14.96 -8.18
CA TRP A 116 5.96 14.33 -9.00
C TRP A 116 5.41 15.35 -9.99
N ARG A 117 5.18 14.92 -11.23
CA ARG A 117 4.43 15.69 -12.22
C ARG A 117 3.06 15.05 -12.35
N GLU A 118 2.03 15.82 -12.07
CA GLU A 118 0.66 15.40 -12.36
C GLU A 118 0.52 15.18 -13.88
N GLN A 119 0.05 14.00 -14.25
CA GLN A 119 -0.31 13.68 -15.62
C GLN A 119 -1.81 13.79 -15.74
N ALA A 120 -2.29 14.18 -16.93
CA ALA A 120 -3.71 14.13 -17.21
C ALA A 120 -4.22 12.71 -16.89
N GLY A 121 -5.26 12.64 -16.05
CA GLY A 121 -5.88 11.38 -15.70
C GLY A 121 -6.50 10.69 -16.91
N LEU A 122 -7.11 9.54 -16.68
CA LEU A 122 -7.89 8.87 -17.71
C LEU A 122 -9.06 9.78 -18.16
N PRO A 123 -9.52 9.67 -19.41
CA PRO A 123 -10.73 10.34 -19.87
C PRO A 123 -11.92 10.04 -18.96
N GLY A 124 -12.94 10.89 -19.01
CA GLY A 124 -14.21 10.61 -18.35
C GLY A 124 -14.79 9.26 -18.77
N PRO A 125 -15.63 8.61 -17.93
CA PRO A 125 -16.07 7.23 -18.14
C PRO A 125 -16.63 6.93 -19.54
N ASP A 126 -17.40 7.86 -20.11
CA ASP A 126 -18.01 7.68 -21.44
C ASP A 126 -16.95 7.73 -22.56
N ALA A 127 -16.01 8.67 -22.48
CA ALA A 127 -14.91 8.77 -23.43
C ALA A 127 -13.95 7.57 -23.31
N LEU A 128 -13.71 7.09 -22.09
CA LEU A 128 -12.91 5.89 -21.85
C LEU A 128 -13.59 4.65 -22.44
N ARG A 129 -14.91 4.52 -22.30
CA ARG A 129 -15.68 3.43 -22.90
C ARG A 129 -15.62 3.47 -24.42
N ALA A 130 -15.83 4.63 -25.03
CA ALA A 130 -15.74 4.78 -26.47
C ALA A 130 -14.35 4.41 -27.02
N ALA A 131 -13.28 4.86 -26.35
CA ALA A 131 -11.91 4.52 -26.73
C ALA A 131 -11.62 3.01 -26.58
N LEU A 132 -12.19 2.36 -25.56
CA LEU A 132 -12.07 0.91 -25.37
C LEU A 132 -12.79 0.14 -26.48
N ASP A 133 -14.03 0.55 -26.81
CA ASP A 133 -14.82 -0.08 -27.85
C ASP A 133 -14.12 0.02 -29.22
N GLU A 134 -13.52 1.18 -29.52
CA GLU A 134 -12.72 1.40 -30.74
C GLU A 134 -11.49 0.49 -30.78
N ALA A 135 -10.72 0.42 -29.69
CA ALA A 135 -9.53 -0.44 -29.60
C ALA A 135 -9.88 -1.93 -29.75
N VAL A 136 -11.01 -2.37 -29.18
CA VAL A 136 -11.49 -3.76 -29.31
C VAL A 136 -11.92 -4.06 -30.75
N ALA A 137 -12.63 -3.14 -31.40
CA ALA A 137 -13.04 -3.30 -32.79
C ALA A 137 -11.83 -3.37 -33.74
N GLU A 138 -10.84 -2.50 -33.53
CA GLU A 138 -9.57 -2.54 -34.26
C GLU A 138 -8.85 -3.87 -34.06
N PHE A 139 -8.72 -4.32 -32.81
CA PHE A 139 -8.09 -5.59 -32.48
C PHE A 139 -8.75 -6.76 -33.21
N ARG A 140 -10.08 -6.88 -33.13
CA ARG A 140 -10.84 -7.95 -33.81
C ARG A 140 -10.64 -7.93 -35.32
N THR A 141 -10.70 -6.74 -35.92
CA THR A 141 -10.46 -6.59 -37.37
C THR A 141 -9.09 -7.09 -37.78
N ARG A 142 -8.06 -6.84 -36.96
CA ARG A 142 -6.70 -7.30 -37.22
C ARG A 142 -6.55 -8.81 -36.99
N ASP A 143 -7.17 -9.34 -35.94
CA ASP A 143 -7.17 -10.77 -35.61
C ASP A 143 -7.84 -11.59 -36.72
N GLU A 144 -9.01 -11.16 -37.21
CA GLU A 144 -9.72 -11.80 -38.32
C GLU A 144 -8.96 -11.74 -39.66
N ALA A 145 -8.07 -10.76 -39.82
CA ALA A 145 -7.23 -10.62 -41.00
C ALA A 145 -5.94 -11.46 -40.95
N LEU A 146 -5.67 -12.15 -39.84
CA LEU A 146 -4.53 -13.06 -39.74
C LEU A 146 -4.75 -14.29 -40.64
N PRO A 147 -3.75 -14.73 -41.40
CA PRO A 147 -3.84 -15.96 -42.17
C PRO A 147 -3.94 -17.17 -41.23
N GLU A 148 -4.74 -18.18 -41.61
CA GLU A 148 -4.73 -19.47 -40.92
C GLU A 148 -3.31 -20.05 -40.97
N GLU A 149 -2.78 -20.49 -39.82
CA GLU A 149 -1.48 -21.17 -39.76
C GLU A 149 -1.54 -22.41 -40.66
N LEU A 150 -0.70 -22.43 -41.70
CA LEU A 150 -0.50 -23.55 -42.63
C LEU A 150 0.35 -24.67 -42.00
#